data_AF-A0A3C0HS28-F1
#
_entry.id   AF-A0A3C0HS28-F1
#
_cell.length_a   1.000
_cell.length_b   1.000
_cell.length_c   1.000
_cell.angle_alpha   90.00
_cell.angle_beta   90.00
_cell.angle_gamma   90.00
#
_symmetry.space_group_name_H-M   'P 1'
#
loop_
_entity.id
_entity.type
_entity.pdbx_description
1 polymer ?
#
loop_
_entity_poly.entity_id
_entity_poly.type
_entity_poly.pdbx_seq_one_letter_code
_entity_poly.pdbx_strand_id
1 'polypeptide(L)'
;FDAHYFPDASIHTSRLSESKNYRSANDPAGQTVLCAEVPCWVDDELWTSTDEDLGDLIADELIRSGLPDPEHVATETRRQARVYPTYEQAHAGARSLVEAWEPDDPRVLVFGRQGLSVPDNIHHVMAMGRDAAAVVRVDGTIDHDAWRRARTRFAEHVVQD
;
A
#
# COMPACT_ATOMS: atom_id res chain seq x y z
N PHE A 1 -15.31 -8.33 10.24
CA PHE A 1 -14.41 -8.85 9.20
C PHE A 1 -14.19 -7.70 8.25
N ASP A 2 -12.96 -7.19 8.16
CA ASP A 2 -12.63 -5.98 7.40
C ASP A 2 -12.64 -6.29 5.89
N ALA A 3 -11.80 -7.21 5.44
CA ALA A 3 -11.65 -7.53 4.02
C ALA A 3 -11.77 -9.04 3.73
N HIS A 4 -12.14 -9.36 2.50
CA HIS A 4 -12.13 -10.70 1.92
C HIS A 4 -10.85 -10.89 1.10
N TYR A 5 -10.17 -12.03 1.25
CA TYR A 5 -8.92 -12.34 0.56
C TYR A 5 -9.11 -13.51 -0.39
N PHE A 6 -8.53 -13.43 -1.58
CA PHE A 6 -8.56 -14.50 -2.57
C PHE A 6 -7.15 -15.10 -2.71
N PRO A 7 -6.90 -16.28 -2.14
CA PRO A 7 -5.60 -16.95 -2.24
C PRO A 7 -5.43 -17.77 -3.53
N ASP A 8 -6.49 -17.94 -4.32
CA ASP A 8 -6.47 -18.74 -5.55
C ASP A 8 -5.70 -18.00 -6.65
N ALA A 9 -4.67 -18.65 -7.21
CA ALA A 9 -3.82 -18.07 -8.25
C ALA A 9 -4.53 -17.83 -9.60
N SER A 10 -5.73 -18.37 -9.78
CA SER A 10 -6.58 -18.12 -10.97
C SER A 10 -7.48 -16.89 -10.83
N ILE A 11 -7.42 -16.20 -9.68
CA ILE A 11 -8.12 -14.96 -9.37
C ILE A 11 -7.09 -13.84 -9.26
N HIS A 12 -7.27 -12.77 -10.02
CA HIS A 12 -6.35 -11.63 -10.04
C HIS A 12 -6.60 -10.68 -8.86
N THR A 13 -7.86 -10.54 -8.44
CA THR A 13 -8.22 -9.79 -7.25
C THR A 13 -7.56 -10.40 -6.02
N SER A 14 -6.72 -9.66 -5.29
CA SER A 14 -6.07 -10.18 -4.08
C SER A 14 -6.90 -9.94 -2.82
N ARG A 15 -7.59 -8.79 -2.78
CA ARG A 15 -8.40 -8.35 -1.65
C ARG A 15 -9.63 -7.59 -2.13
N LEU A 16 -10.75 -7.81 -1.44
CA LEU A 16 -12.00 -7.09 -1.63
C LEU A 16 -12.46 -6.51 -0.30
N SER A 17 -12.87 -5.26 -0.29
CA SER A 17 -13.46 -4.61 0.88
C SER A 17 -14.77 -3.92 0.51
N GLU A 18 -15.72 -3.91 1.44
CA GLU A 18 -16.99 -3.21 1.27
C GLU A 18 -17.05 -2.04 2.24
N SER A 19 -16.91 -0.81 1.74
CA SER A 19 -16.68 0.36 2.60
C SER A 19 -17.81 0.64 3.61
N LYS A 20 -19.03 0.13 3.35
CA LYS A 20 -20.16 0.23 4.28
C LYS A 20 -19.93 -0.52 5.59
N ASN A 21 -19.16 -1.60 5.55
CA ASN A 21 -18.88 -2.42 6.74
C ASN A 21 -17.90 -1.73 7.72
N TYR A 22 -17.26 -0.62 7.31
CA TYR A 22 -16.24 0.10 8.08
C TYR A 22 -16.74 1.36 8.76
N ARG A 23 -18.00 1.73 8.58
CA ARG A 23 -18.53 3.00 9.10
C ARG A 23 -19.98 2.89 9.53
N SER A 24 -20.41 3.86 10.33
CA SER A 24 -21.82 4.16 10.54
C SER A 24 -22.15 5.46 9.82
N ALA A 25 -22.84 5.36 8.67
CA ALA A 25 -23.26 6.49 7.87
C ALA A 25 -24.65 6.23 7.25
N ASN A 26 -25.31 7.30 6.81
CA ASN A 26 -26.58 7.19 6.09
C ASN A 26 -26.33 6.87 4.61
N ASP A 27 -25.93 5.63 4.34
CA ASP A 27 -25.65 5.16 2.99
C ASP A 27 -26.94 4.78 2.24
N PRO A 28 -27.01 4.92 0.90
CA PRO A 28 -28.17 4.53 0.13
C PRO A 28 -28.50 3.03 0.27
N ALA A 29 -29.78 2.69 0.36
CA ALA A 29 -30.23 1.29 0.40
C ALA A 29 -30.10 0.61 -0.97
N GLY A 30 -29.89 -0.72 -0.96
CA GLY A 30 -29.92 -1.55 -2.17
C GLY A 30 -28.70 -1.43 -3.11
N GLN A 31 -27.68 -0.67 -2.72
CA GLN A 31 -26.42 -0.56 -3.46
C GLN A 31 -25.24 -0.53 -2.50
N THR A 32 -24.04 -0.87 -2.96
CA THR A 32 -22.81 -0.75 -2.18
C THR A 32 -21.63 -0.42 -3.08
N VAL A 33 -20.48 -0.15 -2.48
CA VAL A 33 -19.21 -0.01 -3.19
C VAL A 33 -18.29 -1.12 -2.73
N LEU A 34 -17.90 -1.96 -3.68
CA LEU A 34 -16.86 -2.94 -3.52
C LEU A 34 -15.54 -2.35 -4.01
N CYS A 35 -14.52 -2.39 -3.17
CA CYS A 35 -13.17 -1.99 -3.52
C CYS A 35 -12.32 -3.25 -3.68
N ALA A 36 -12.03 -3.59 -4.94
CA ALA A 36 -11.12 -4.67 -5.32
C ALA A 36 -9.71 -4.12 -5.48
N GLU A 37 -8.74 -4.84 -4.94
CA GLU A 37 -7.31 -4.59 -5.12
C GLU A 37 -6.75 -5.65 -6.06
N VAL A 38 -6.22 -5.21 -7.21
CA VAL A 38 -5.68 -6.07 -8.26
C VAL A 38 -4.20 -5.74 -8.46
N PRO A 39 -3.27 -6.53 -7.88
CA PRO A 39 -1.85 -6.35 -8.11
C PRO A 39 -1.49 -6.63 -9.57
N CYS A 40 -0.80 -5.70 -10.20
CA CYS A 40 -0.35 -5.81 -11.59
C CYS A 40 0.94 -5.02 -11.81
N TRP A 41 1.61 -5.28 -12.92
CA TRP A 41 2.76 -4.52 -13.37
C TRP A 41 2.33 -3.33 -14.22
N VAL A 42 3.08 -2.23 -14.13
CA VAL A 42 2.87 -1.08 -15.01
C VAL A 42 3.00 -1.54 -16.47
N ASP A 43 2.05 -1.11 -17.28
CA ASP A 43 1.92 -1.42 -18.72
C ASP A 43 1.57 -2.89 -19.05
N ASP A 44 1.24 -3.73 -18.07
CA ASP A 44 0.68 -5.06 -18.35
C ASP A 44 -0.80 -5.00 -18.80
N GLU A 45 -1.36 -6.15 -19.14
CA GLU A 45 -2.73 -6.27 -19.64
C GLU A 45 -3.76 -5.71 -18.65
N LEU A 46 -3.65 -6.04 -17.36
CA LEU A 46 -4.55 -5.55 -16.32
C LEU A 46 -4.39 -4.05 -16.08
N TRP A 47 -3.15 -3.55 -16.12
CA TRP A 47 -2.86 -2.13 -15.96
C TRP A 47 -3.40 -1.29 -17.11
N THR A 48 -3.40 -1.82 -18.33
CA THR A 48 -3.84 -1.11 -19.53
C THR A 48 -5.32 -1.33 -19.87
N SER A 49 -5.98 -2.27 -19.19
CA SER A 49 -7.42 -2.55 -19.34
C SER A 49 -8.29 -1.32 -19.08
N THR A 50 -9.49 -1.32 -19.64
CA THR A 50 -10.48 -0.28 -19.34
C THR A 50 -11.17 -0.53 -18.00
N ASP A 51 -11.89 0.47 -17.49
CA ASP A 51 -12.70 0.30 -16.29
C ASP A 51 -13.83 -0.74 -16.50
N GLU A 52 -14.39 -0.81 -17.71
CA GLU A 52 -15.41 -1.78 -18.10
C GLU A 52 -14.84 -3.21 -18.05
N ASP A 53 -13.71 -3.45 -18.73
CA ASP A 53 -13.07 -4.77 -18.75
C ASP A 53 -12.69 -5.25 -17.35
N LEU A 54 -12.20 -4.35 -16.49
CA LEU A 54 -11.85 -4.68 -15.11
C LEU A 54 -13.09 -4.96 -14.25
N GLY A 55 -14.19 -4.22 -14.48
CA GLY A 55 -15.48 -4.47 -13.84
C GLY A 55 -16.01 -5.87 -14.14
N ASP A 56 -16.02 -6.24 -15.42
CA ASP A 56 -16.45 -7.55 -15.89
C ASP A 56 -15.55 -8.67 -15.35
N LEU A 57 -14.23 -8.48 -15.38
CA LEU A 57 -13.26 -9.43 -14.81
C LEU A 57 -13.54 -9.66 -13.32
N ILE A 58 -13.67 -8.59 -12.53
CA ILE A 58 -13.89 -8.71 -11.09
C ILE A 58 -15.24 -9.37 -10.82
N ALA A 59 -16.30 -9.02 -11.54
CA ALA A 59 -17.62 -9.66 -11.36
C ALA A 59 -17.57 -11.17 -11.63
N ASP A 60 -16.90 -11.62 -12.70
CA ASP A 60 -16.66 -13.04 -12.99
C ASP A 60 -15.86 -13.72 -11.87
N GLU A 61 -14.79 -13.08 -11.40
CA GLU A 61 -13.95 -13.59 -10.32
C GLU A 61 -14.70 -13.78 -9.00
N LEU A 62 -15.59 -12.85 -8.65
CA LEU A 62 -16.45 -12.98 -7.47
C LEU A 62 -17.35 -14.21 -7.59
N ILE A 63 -18.02 -14.39 -8.74
CA ILE A 63 -18.90 -15.54 -9.00
C ILE A 63 -18.12 -16.85 -8.96
N ARG A 64 -16.96 -16.91 -9.64
CA ARG A 64 -16.08 -18.08 -9.64
C ARG A 64 -15.51 -18.43 -8.26
N SER A 65 -15.36 -17.42 -7.41
CA SER A 65 -14.95 -17.59 -6.01
C SER A 65 -16.11 -18.00 -5.10
N GLY A 66 -17.32 -18.21 -5.64
CA GLY A 66 -18.52 -18.60 -4.89
C GLY A 66 -19.21 -17.45 -4.17
N LEU A 67 -18.86 -16.21 -4.48
CA LEU A 67 -19.56 -15.02 -4.00
C LEU A 67 -20.77 -14.71 -4.89
N PRO A 68 -21.77 -13.97 -4.39
CA PRO A 68 -22.92 -13.56 -5.20
C PRO A 68 -22.49 -12.70 -6.39
N ASP A 69 -23.29 -12.74 -7.46
CA ASP A 69 -23.20 -11.78 -8.55
C ASP A 69 -23.39 -10.36 -7.98
N PRO A 70 -22.42 -9.44 -8.16
CA PRO A 70 -22.52 -8.08 -7.65
C PRO A 70 -23.56 -7.23 -8.39
N GLU A 71 -24.06 -7.67 -9.56
CA GLU A 71 -24.89 -6.87 -10.47
C GLU A 71 -24.26 -5.48 -10.69
N HIS A 72 -22.94 -5.44 -10.96
CA HIS A 72 -22.18 -4.22 -10.95
C HIS A 72 -22.69 -3.21 -12.00
N VAL A 73 -22.81 -1.95 -11.61
CA VAL A 73 -23.42 -0.89 -12.45
C VAL A 73 -22.36 0.02 -13.07
N ALA A 74 -21.26 0.22 -12.37
CA ALA A 74 -20.17 1.08 -12.81
C ALA A 74 -18.87 0.67 -12.12
N THR A 75 -17.77 0.91 -12.81
CA THR A 75 -16.41 0.70 -12.31
C THR A 75 -15.63 2.00 -12.43
N GLU A 76 -14.85 2.30 -11.40
CA GLU A 76 -13.96 3.45 -11.36
C GLU A 76 -12.60 2.96 -10.89
N THR A 77 -11.57 3.12 -11.71
CA THR A 77 -10.23 2.62 -11.36
C THR A 77 -9.26 3.71 -10.94
N ARG A 78 -8.33 3.33 -10.04
CA ARG A 78 -7.20 4.17 -9.64
C ARG A 78 -5.92 3.35 -9.75
N ARG A 79 -5.05 3.76 -10.68
CA ARG A 79 -3.77 3.10 -10.95
C ARG A 79 -2.64 3.73 -10.15
N GLN A 80 -1.95 2.91 -9.38
CA GLN A 80 -0.87 3.36 -8.51
C GLN A 80 0.41 2.56 -8.78
N ALA A 81 1.38 3.17 -9.44
CA ALA A 81 2.60 2.49 -9.88
C ALA A 81 3.58 2.15 -8.74
N ARG A 82 3.37 2.73 -7.54
CA ARG A 82 4.30 2.65 -6.40
C ARG A 82 3.53 2.49 -5.09
N VAL A 83 2.80 1.38 -4.95
CA VAL A 83 2.08 1.05 -3.70
C VAL A 83 2.96 0.20 -2.79
N TYR A 84 3.36 -0.97 -3.30
CA TYR A 84 4.13 -1.95 -2.55
C TYR A 84 5.58 -1.98 -3.05
N PRO A 85 6.57 -1.83 -2.16
CA PRO A 85 7.93 -2.24 -2.48
C PRO A 85 7.96 -3.75 -2.76
N THR A 86 8.20 -4.15 -4.00
CA THR A 86 8.28 -5.58 -4.36
C THR A 86 9.61 -6.16 -3.91
N TYR A 87 9.55 -7.23 -3.10
CA TYR A 87 10.74 -7.86 -2.52
C TYR A 87 11.20 -9.02 -3.39
N GLU A 88 11.91 -8.69 -4.46
CA GLU A 88 12.52 -9.70 -5.32
C GLU A 88 13.96 -9.98 -4.90
N GLN A 89 14.39 -11.25 -5.00
CA GLN A 89 15.76 -11.63 -4.71
C GLN A 89 16.77 -10.89 -5.60
N ALA A 90 16.42 -10.65 -6.87
CA ALA A 90 17.24 -9.89 -7.81
C ALA A 90 17.49 -8.45 -7.36
N HIS A 91 16.58 -7.86 -6.58
CA HIS A 91 16.64 -6.48 -6.10
C HIS A 91 17.20 -6.33 -4.67
N ALA A 92 17.60 -7.44 -4.04
CA ALA A 92 18.12 -7.42 -2.67
C ALA A 92 19.34 -6.49 -2.51
N GLY A 93 20.26 -6.49 -3.48
CA GLY A 93 21.43 -5.60 -3.46
C GLY A 93 21.06 -4.12 -3.57
N ALA A 94 20.10 -3.78 -4.44
CA ALA A 94 19.59 -2.42 -4.57
C ALA A 94 18.91 -1.94 -3.29
N ARG A 95 18.19 -2.83 -2.58
CA ARG A 95 17.59 -2.50 -1.29
C ARG A 95 18.65 -2.25 -0.21
N SER A 96 19.67 -3.09 -0.11
CA SER A 96 20.79 -2.85 0.82
C SER A 96 21.50 -1.52 0.55
N LEU A 97 21.61 -1.10 -0.71
CA LEU A 97 22.12 0.23 -1.05
C LEU A 97 21.21 1.34 -0.53
N VAL A 98 19.89 1.25 -0.72
CA VAL A 98 18.92 2.23 -0.20
C VAL A 98 18.92 2.28 1.32
N GLU A 99 18.99 1.13 1.99
CA GLU A 99 19.06 1.03 3.45
C GLU A 99 20.33 1.69 4.00
N ALA A 100 21.48 1.46 3.37
CA ALA A 100 22.77 2.02 3.78
C ALA A 100 23.01 3.45 3.28
N TRP A 101 22.18 3.96 2.37
CA TRP A 101 22.37 5.28 1.78
C TRP A 101 22.17 6.39 2.82
N GLU A 102 23.10 7.33 2.83
CA GLU A 102 23.04 8.57 3.60
C GLU A 102 23.13 9.74 2.62
N PRO A 103 22.25 10.76 2.71
CA PRO A 103 22.33 11.93 1.84
C PRO A 103 23.61 12.74 2.08
N ASP A 104 24.19 13.27 1.00
CA ASP A 104 25.35 14.17 1.09
C ASP A 104 25.01 15.50 1.79
N ASP A 105 23.77 15.99 1.63
CA ASP A 105 23.27 17.17 2.36
C ASP A 105 22.77 16.75 3.75
N PRO A 106 23.40 17.22 4.84
CA PRO A 106 23.02 16.85 6.20
C PRO A 106 21.63 17.35 6.60
N ARG A 107 20.95 18.16 5.77
CA ARG A 107 19.59 18.65 6.03
C ARG A 107 18.51 17.72 5.46
N VAL A 108 18.89 16.64 4.78
CA VAL A 108 17.97 15.69 4.16
C VAL A 108 17.82 14.44 5.02
N LEU A 109 16.57 14.06 5.30
CA LEU A 109 16.21 12.80 5.98
C LEU A 109 15.42 11.91 5.03
N VAL A 110 15.69 10.60 5.09
CA VAL A 110 15.05 9.58 4.25
C VAL A 110 14.26 8.65 5.15
N PHE A 111 12.94 8.60 4.95
CA PHE A 111 12.03 7.80 5.78
C PHE A 111 10.71 7.48 5.06
N GLY A 112 9.86 6.69 5.70
CA GLY A 112 8.56 6.29 5.19
C GLY A 112 8.64 5.10 4.23
N ARG A 113 7.46 4.65 3.77
CA ARG A 113 7.28 3.43 2.96
C ARG A 113 8.20 3.39 1.74
N GLN A 114 8.17 4.46 0.94
CA GLN A 114 8.94 4.56 -0.30
C GLN A 114 10.40 4.96 -0.04
N GLY A 115 10.64 5.87 0.91
CA GLY A 115 12.01 6.33 1.22
C GLY A 115 12.91 5.21 1.75
N LEU A 116 12.35 4.30 2.54
CA LEU A 116 13.08 3.14 3.10
C LEU A 116 12.79 1.83 2.35
N SER A 117 11.94 1.85 1.32
CA SER A 117 11.52 0.66 0.58
C SER A 117 10.99 -0.48 1.48
N VAL A 118 10.16 -0.12 2.47
CA VAL A 118 9.56 -1.05 3.45
C VAL A 118 8.05 -1.14 3.28
N PRO A 119 7.40 -2.31 3.45
CA PRO A 119 5.95 -2.46 3.27
C PRO A 119 5.13 -1.95 4.46
N ASP A 120 5.44 -0.76 4.99
CA ASP A 120 4.87 -0.27 6.25
C ASP A 120 3.43 0.26 6.20
N ASN A 121 2.76 0.13 7.35
CA ASN A 121 1.43 0.69 7.62
C ASN A 121 1.48 2.18 7.96
N ILE A 122 0.33 2.86 7.85
CA ILE A 122 0.24 4.31 8.09
C ILE A 122 0.75 4.73 9.48
N HIS A 123 0.47 3.95 10.53
CA HIS A 123 0.90 4.27 11.89
C HIS A 123 2.43 4.20 12.06
N HIS A 124 3.10 3.29 11.35
CA HIS A 124 4.57 3.24 11.29
C HIS A 124 5.14 4.48 10.61
N VAL A 125 4.63 4.83 9.43
CA VAL A 125 5.10 6.02 8.69
C VAL A 125 4.85 7.31 9.49
N MET A 126 3.72 7.40 10.20
CA MET A 126 3.44 8.52 11.11
C MET A 126 4.40 8.56 12.31
N ALA A 127 4.80 7.40 12.85
CA ALA A 127 5.83 7.35 13.90
C ALA A 127 7.19 7.81 13.37
N MET A 128 7.58 7.39 12.17
CA MET A 128 8.81 7.88 11.52
C MET A 128 8.79 9.40 11.34
N GLY A 129 7.65 9.96 10.92
CA GLY A 129 7.50 11.41 10.78
C GLY A 129 7.65 12.17 12.09
N ARG A 130 7.14 11.62 13.21
CA ARG A 130 7.36 12.19 14.55
C ARG A 130 8.83 12.16 14.95
N ASP A 131 9.51 11.05 14.73
CA ASP A 131 10.94 10.91 15.02
C ASP A 131 11.79 11.85 14.14
N ALA A 132 11.41 12.01 12.86
CA ALA A 132 12.06 12.94 11.94
C ALA A 132 11.91 14.40 12.41
N ALA A 133 10.73 14.79 12.92
CA ALA A 133 10.53 16.11 13.49
C ALA A 133 11.32 16.31 14.81
N ALA A 134 11.40 15.27 15.64
CA ALA A 134 12.05 15.34 16.96
C ALA A 134 13.57 15.52 16.90
N VAL A 135 14.22 15.13 15.80
CA VAL A 135 15.67 15.30 15.62
C VAL A 135 16.07 16.68 15.09
N VAL A 136 15.10 17.51 14.68
CA VAL A 136 15.36 18.88 14.23
C VAL A 136 15.44 19.80 15.46
N ARG A 137 16.59 20.45 15.64
CA ARG A 137 16.85 21.40 16.73
C ARG A 137 16.25 22.77 16.42
N VAL A 138 16.15 23.60 17.45
CA VAL A 138 15.62 24.98 17.35
C VAL A 138 16.43 25.85 16.38
N ASP A 139 17.72 25.59 16.23
CA ASP A 139 18.61 26.29 15.29
C ASP A 139 18.53 25.74 13.84
N GLY A 140 17.65 24.76 13.59
CA GLY A 140 17.48 24.12 12.29
C GLY A 140 18.49 23.01 11.98
N THR A 141 19.42 22.71 12.89
CA THR A 141 20.36 21.57 12.72
C THR A 141 19.69 20.25 13.05
N ILE A 142 20.21 19.16 12.48
CA ILE A 142 19.70 17.80 12.68
C ILE A 142 20.60 17.04 13.66
N ASP A 143 19.99 16.31 14.61
CA ASP A 143 20.67 15.32 15.43
C ASP A 143 20.79 13.99 14.68
N HIS A 144 21.86 13.85 13.89
CA HIS A 144 22.09 12.64 13.08
C HIS A 144 22.31 11.38 13.91
N ASP A 145 22.80 11.49 15.15
CA ASP A 145 22.96 10.34 16.04
C ASP A 145 21.62 9.84 16.55
N ALA A 146 20.74 10.76 16.96
CA ALA A 146 19.37 10.44 17.31
C ALA A 146 18.59 9.88 16.10
N TRP A 147 18.82 10.43 14.91
CA TRP A 147 18.21 9.95 13.68
C TRP A 147 18.61 8.51 13.35
N ARG A 148 19.91 8.18 13.42
CA ARG A 148 20.39 6.80 13.20
C ARG A 148 19.77 5.82 14.19
N ARG A 149 19.66 6.20 15.48
CA ARG A 149 18.96 5.37 16.48
C ARG A 149 17.47 5.18 16.18
N ALA A 150 16.80 6.21 15.65
CA ALA A 150 15.40 6.08 15.22
C ALA A 150 15.26 5.11 14.04
N ARG A 151 16.12 5.24 13.03
CA ARG A 151 16.14 4.33 11.87
C ARG A 151 16.34 2.87 12.27
N THR A 152 17.21 2.58 13.25
CA THR A 152 17.38 1.20 13.75
C THR A 152 16.07 0.63 14.31
N ARG A 153 15.28 1.43 15.03
CA ARG A 153 13.98 0.97 15.58
C ARG A 153 12.94 0.71 14.48
N PHE A 154 12.99 1.44 13.37
CA PHE A 154 12.04 1.22 12.26
C PHE A 154 12.18 -0.18 11.63
N ALA A 155 13.36 -0.81 11.71
CA ALA A 155 13.56 -2.18 11.24
C ALA A 155 12.79 -3.22 12.09
N GLU A 156 12.31 -2.83 13.27
CA GLU A 156 11.52 -3.68 14.18
C GLU A 156 10.01 -3.57 13.92
N HIS A 157 9.58 -2.72 12.98
CA HIS A 157 8.18 -2.60 12.58
C HIS A 157 7.65 -3.93 12.04
N VAL A 158 6.53 -4.39 12.61
CA VAL A 158 5.83 -5.60 12.17
C VAL A 158 4.53 -5.18 11.50
N VAL A 159 4.45 -5.38 10.19
CA VAL A 159 3.25 -5.09 9.40
C VAL A 159 2.15 -6.07 9.78
N GLN A 160 0.95 -5.53 10.01
CA GLN A 160 -0.25 -6.30 10.33
C GLN A 160 -1.36 -5.83 9.39
N ASP A 161 -2.01 -6.78 8.73
CA ASP A 161 -3.23 -6.56 7.94
C ASP A 161 -4.47 -6.99 8.74
#